data_AF-A0A537HHV1-F1
#
_entry.id   AF-A0A537HHV1-F1
#
_cell.length_a   1.000
_cell.length_b   1.000
_cell.length_c   1.000
_cell.angle_alpha   90.00
_cell.angle_beta   90.00
_cell.angle_gamma   90.00
#
_symmetry.space_group_name_H-M   'P 1'
#
loop_
_entity.id
_entity.type
_entity.pdbx_description
1 polymer ?
#
loop_
_entity_poly.entity_id
_entity_poly.type
_entity_poly.pdbx_seq_one_letter_code
_entity_poly.pdbx_strand_id
1 'polypeptide(L)' 'MSFIVLAVKSVWQYYVPVDDVLRLLDVFRRMVNDSIRIGLLNNASSLRKLSLLSYNQLARRTRSDSSSSPATASG' A
#
# COMPACT_ATOMS: atom_id res chain seq x y z
N MET A 1 22.31 15.29 -35.77
CA MET A 1 22.70 13.90 -35.44
C MET A 1 21.87 13.46 -34.25
N SER A 2 20.85 12.64 -34.48
CA SER A 2 19.90 12.19 -33.44
C SER A 2 20.34 10.81 -32.94
N PHE A 3 20.47 10.64 -31.63
CA PHE A 3 20.83 9.36 -31.03
C PHE A 3 19.55 8.60 -30.67
N ILE A 4 19.30 7.49 -31.36
CA ILE A 4 18.20 6.58 -31.04
C ILE A 4 18.63 5.78 -29.80
N VAL A 5 18.03 6.08 -28.65
CA VAL A 5 18.28 5.34 -27.40
C VAL A 5 17.42 4.08 -27.41
N LEU A 6 18.02 2.94 -27.73
CA LEU A 6 17.37 1.64 -27.61
C LEU A 6 17.47 1.16 -26.16
N ALA A 7 16.32 1.00 -25.50
CA ALA A 7 16.26 0.40 -24.18
C ALA A 7 16.53 -1.11 -24.29
N VAL A 8 17.73 -1.53 -23.87
CA VAL A 8 18.11 -2.95 -23.86
C VAL A 8 17.73 -3.55 -22.50
N LYS A 9 16.90 -4.59 -22.51
CA LYS A 9 16.57 -5.36 -21.31
C LYS A 9 17.80 -6.19 -20.90
N SER A 10 18.63 -5.63 -20.03
CA SER A 10 19.92 -6.18 -19.61
C SER A 10 19.83 -7.36 -18.65
N VAL A 11 18.69 -7.56 -17.99
CA VAL A 11 18.50 -8.62 -16.99
C VAL A 11 17.40 -9.58 -17.42
N TRP A 12 17.76 -10.86 -17.46
CA TRP A 12 16.84 -11.98 -17.52
C TRP A 12 16.79 -12.61 -16.14
N GLN A 13 15.80 -12.20 -15.34
CA GLN A 13 15.60 -12.79 -14.03
C GLN A 13 14.70 -14.01 -14.16
N TYR A 14 15.32 -15.20 -14.15
CA TYR A 14 14.63 -16.48 -14.13
C TYR A 14 14.29 -16.86 -12.68
N TYR A 15 13.46 -16.04 -12.04
CA TYR A 15 12.87 -16.39 -10.75
C TYR A 15 11.40 -16.70 -11.00
N VAL A 16 11.02 -17.97 -10.85
CA VAL A 16 9.60 -18.35 -10.78
C VAL A 16 9.14 -17.92 -9.39
N PRO A 17 8.35 -16.84 -9.28
CA PRO A 17 8.06 -16.28 -7.98
C PRO A 17 7.10 -17.20 -7.25
N VAL A 18 7.45 -17.53 -6.01
CA VAL A 18 6.55 -18.25 -5.09
C VAL A 18 5.30 -17.38 -4.89
N ASP A 19 4.12 -17.96 -5.01
CA ASP A 19 2.84 -17.23 -4.99
C ASP A 19 2.71 -16.34 -3.75
N ASP A 20 3.14 -16.84 -2.58
CA ASP A 20 3.17 -16.09 -1.32
C ASP A 20 4.02 -14.82 -1.40
N VAL A 21 5.16 -14.87 -2.09
CA VAL A 21 6.04 -13.71 -2.27
C VAL A 21 5.37 -12.69 -3.18
N LEU A 22 4.69 -13.12 -4.24
CA LEU A 22 3.90 -12.21 -5.09
C LEU A 22 2.77 -11.55 -4.31
N ARG A 23 2.04 -12.33 -3.50
CA ARG A 23 0.96 -11.82 -2.65
C ARG A 23 1.50 -10.81 -1.64
N LEU A 24 2.63 -11.10 -1.01
CA LEU A 24 3.28 -10.20 -0.08
C LEU A 24 3.70 -8.89 -0.76
N LEU A 25 4.30 -8.97 -1.96
CA LEU A 25 4.69 -7.79 -2.73
C LEU A 25 3.49 -6.96 -3.18
N ASP A 26 2.36 -7.59 -3.53
CA ASP A 26 1.12 -6.87 -3.86
C ASP A 26 0.57 -6.14 -2.63
N VAL A 27 0.49 -6.81 -1.48
CA VAL A 27 0.06 -6.19 -0.21
C VAL A 27 0.99 -5.03 0.17
N PHE A 28 2.30 -5.24 0.07
CA PHE A 28 3.29 -4.19 0.33
C PHE A 28 3.11 -2.99 -0.61
N ARG A 29 2.96 -3.21 -1.93
CA ARG A 29 2.70 -2.14 -2.91
C ARG A 29 1.44 -1.36 -2.56
N ARG A 30 0.36 -2.04 -2.16
CA ARG A 30 -0.89 -1.38 -1.75
C ARG A 30 -0.70 -0.52 -0.50
N MET A 31 -0.01 -1.04 0.52
CA MET A 31 0.27 -0.28 1.74
C MET A 31 1.14 0.96 1.48
N VAL A 32 2.18 0.83 0.65
CA VAL A 32 3.06 1.94 0.28
C VAL A 32 2.30 3.00 -0.51
N ASN A 33 1.50 2.59 -1.51
CA ASN A 33 0.71 3.53 -2.30
C ASN A 33 -0.30 4.31 -1.45
N ASP A 34 -0.98 3.66 -0.50
CA ASP A 34 -1.92 4.35 0.38
C ASP A 34 -1.19 5.33 1.32
N SER A 35 -0.01 4.93 1.82
CA SER A 35 0.85 5.82 2.60
C SER A 35 1.28 7.05 1.79
N ILE A 36 1.73 6.87 0.54
CA ILE A 36 2.09 7.99 -0.34
C ILE A 36 0.87 8.90 -0.58
N ARG A 37 -0.31 8.33 -0.83
CA ARG A 37 -1.55 9.10 -1.00
C ARG A 37 -1.86 9.94 0.23
N ILE A 38 -1.74 9.37 1.44
CA ILE A 38 -1.91 10.09 2.71
C ILE A 38 -0.87 11.20 2.84
N GLY A 39 0.39 10.95 2.45
CA GLY A 39 1.46 11.93 2.45
C GLY A 39 1.19 13.12 1.53
N LEU A 40 0.78 12.85 0.29
CA LEU A 40 0.41 13.88 -0.69
C LEU A 40 -0.78 14.72 -0.21
N LEU A 41 -1.82 14.08 0.34
CA LEU A 41 -2.98 14.79 0.88
C LEU A 41 -2.63 15.70 2.07
N ASN A 42 -1.60 15.37 2.84
CA ASN A 42 -1.22 16.10 4.06
C ASN A 42 0.08 16.92 3.90
N ASN A 43 0.60 17.06 2.67
CA ASN A 43 1.92 17.65 2.38
C ASN A 43 3.01 17.16 3.35
N ALA A 44 3.03 15.85 3.58
CA ALA A 44 3.93 15.19 4.52
C ALA A 44 4.90 14.29 3.75
N SER A 45 6.16 14.71 3.69
CA SER A 45 7.26 13.93 3.08
C SER A 45 8.10 13.16 4.11
N SER A 46 7.96 13.47 5.41
CA SER A 46 8.70 12.77 6.45
C SER A 46 8.01 11.47 6.85
N LEU A 47 8.79 10.39 6.91
CA LEU A 47 8.31 9.05 7.26
C LEU A 47 7.61 9.03 8.63
N ARG A 48 8.11 9.82 9.59
CA ARG A 48 7.50 9.97 10.92
C ARG A 48 6.10 10.60 10.86
N LYS A 49 5.88 11.60 10.00
CA LYS A 49 4.56 12.25 9.88
C LYS A 49 3.60 11.36 9.11
N LEU A 50 4.10 10.68 8.08
CA LEU A 50 3.38 9.65 7.35
C LEU A 50 2.91 8.51 8.26
N SER A 51 3.79 7.96 9.10
CA SER A 51 3.42 6.86 10.01
C SER A 51 2.32 7.31 10.99
N LEU A 52 2.46 8.48 11.60
CA LEU A 52 1.45 9.02 12.52
C LEU A 52 0.07 9.17 11.85
N LEU A 53 0.04 9.70 10.62
CA LEU A 53 -1.20 9.91 9.89
C LEU A 53 -1.83 8.59 9.44
N SER A 54 -1.04 7.67 8.89
CA SER A 54 -1.52 6.35 8.44
C SER A 54 -2.08 5.53 9.60
N TYR A 55 -1.39 5.49 10.74
CA TYR A 55 -1.89 4.77 11.93
C TYR A 55 -3.15 5.40 12.52
N ASN A 56 -3.26 6.73 12.52
CA ASN A 56 -4.47 7.40 13.00
C ASN A 56 -5.68 7.08 12.11
N GLN A 57 -5.51 7.07 10.78
CA GLN A 57 -6.56 6.67 9.85
C GLN A 57 -6.98 5.21 10.02
N LEU A 58 -6.00 4.31 10.19
CA LEU A 58 -6.26 2.89 10.43
C LEU A 58 -7.04 2.67 11.73
N ALA A 59 -6.63 3.33 12.82
CA ALA A 59 -7.33 3.27 14.11
C ALA A 59 -8.77 3.79 14.04
N ARG A 60 -9.05 4.80 13.20
CA ARG A 60 -10.42 5.28 12.97
C ARG A 60 -11.26 4.26 12.20
N ARG A 61 -10.68 3.61 11.19
CA ARG A 61 -11.38 2.59 10.40
C ARG A 61 -11.76 1.39 11.26
N THR A 62 -10.81 0.84 12.01
CA THR A 62 -11.07 -0.29 12.92
C THR A 62 -12.05 0.05 14.03
N ARG A 63 -12.04 1.29 14.53
CA ARG A 63 -13.02 1.77 15.51
C ARG A 63 -14.43 1.90 14.90
N SER A 64 -14.54 2.34 13.65
CA SER A 64 -15.83 2.40 12.95
C SER A 64 -16.43 1.00 12.78
N ASP A 65 -15.59 0.01 12.45
CA ASP A 65 -16.03 -1.38 12.26
C ASP A 65 -16.53 -2.05 13.57
N SER A 66 -16.05 -1.57 14.73
CA SER A 66 -16.55 -2.03 16.04
C SER A 66 -17.93 -1.48 16.42
N SER A 67 -18.42 -0.45 15.72
CA SER A 67 -19.75 0.13 15.93
C SER A 67 -20.82 -0.46 15.01
N SER A 68 -20.43 -1.24 13.99
CA SER A 68 -21.32 -1.94 13.07
C SER A 68 -21.48 -3.41 13.44
N SER A 69 -21.82 -3.71 14.71
CA SER A 69 -22.31 -5.04 15.09
C SER A 69 -23.82 -5.10 14.77
N PRO A 70 -24.30 -6.03 13.92
CA PRO A 70 -25.72 -6.20 13.71
C PRO A 70 -26.30 -6.91 14.94
N ALA A 71 -27.05 -6.18 15.75
CA ALA A 71 -27.97 -6.75 16.71
C ALA A 71 -29.17 -7.38 15.96
N THR A 72 -29.01 -8.63 15.53
CA THR A 72 -30.10 -9.52 15.06
C THR A 72 -29.66 -10.95 15.37
N ALA A 73 -30.38 -11.82 16.07
CA ALA A 73 -31.79 -11.85 16.44
C ALA A 73 -32.00 -12.74 17.68
N SER A 74 -32.99 -12.39 18.51
CA SER A 74 -33.71 -13.33 19.37
C SER A 74 -34.47 -14.36 18.52
N GLY A 75 -34.62 -15.57 19.04
CA GLY A 75 -35.47 -16.63 18.50
C GLY A 75 -35.13 -17.98 19.11
#